data_AF-A0AAJ0XEI1-F1
#
_entry.id   AF-A0AAJ0XEI1-F1
#
_cell.length_a   1.000
_cell.length_b   1.000
_cell.length_c   1.000
_cell.angle_alpha   90.00
_cell.angle_beta   90.00
_cell.angle_gamma   90.00
#
_symmetry.space_group_name_H-M   'P 1'
#
loop_
_entity.id
_entity.type
_entity.pdbx_description
1 polymer ?
#
loop_
_entity_poly.entity_id
_entity_poly.type
_entity_poly.pdbx_seq_one_letter_code
_entity_poly.pdbx_strand_id
1 'polypeptide(L)'
;MMATTDSYPFRELRLLPGSSLRLRGRCVSIPASYRATWPDGFGARGWKLDANLDDPEIIAATSDASGTIPTSVLVHDALDHLLCGFAPSGHRAEAMALEQLARRTGSDPTPDYRQMAREDLLTGQVVGEPLYRFIGAELRHQLPTTAADWDDRSVVNALRERLGDEALVEQLVQRMAGLGHAGRPHALLSWRVTGFAYARRTELGLRLQRLLEQMDAWVDAEGLTETAGEIRIGQGGCAFVADQGPRLEV
;
A
#
# COMPACT_ATOMS: atom_id res chain seq x y z
N MET A 1 -7.50 19.08 -1.00
CA MET A 1 -8.37 19.00 0.20
C MET A 1 -7.57 18.25 1.24
N MET A 2 -7.04 18.91 2.28
CA MET A 2 -6.20 18.23 3.28
C MET A 2 -7.04 17.17 3.98
N ALA A 3 -6.63 15.91 3.90
CA ALA A 3 -7.21 14.85 4.71
C ALA A 3 -7.06 15.26 6.19
N THR A 4 -8.17 15.33 6.91
CA THR A 4 -8.15 15.51 8.36
C THR A 4 -7.33 14.37 8.97
N THR A 5 -6.28 14.69 9.71
CA THR A 5 -5.34 13.75 10.37
C THR A 5 -6.03 12.72 11.27
N ASP A 6 -7.30 12.93 11.61
CA ASP A 6 -8.09 12.05 12.49
C ASP A 6 -8.52 10.72 11.85
N SER A 7 -8.46 10.58 10.51
CA SER A 7 -8.88 9.33 9.87
C SER A 7 -7.73 8.36 9.56
N TYR A 8 -6.47 8.77 9.64
CA TYR A 8 -5.33 7.90 9.33
C TYR A 8 -5.29 6.65 10.24
N PRO A 9 -5.09 5.43 9.69
CA PRO A 9 -4.71 5.11 8.32
C PRO A 9 -5.90 4.80 7.40
N PHE A 10 -7.13 5.03 7.84
CA PHE A 10 -8.34 4.62 7.15
C PHE A 10 -8.88 5.71 6.21
N ARG A 11 -9.40 5.26 5.08
CA ARG A 11 -10.07 6.06 4.06
C ARG A 11 -11.41 5.41 3.73
N GLU A 12 -12.45 6.22 3.60
CA GLU A 12 -13.76 5.75 3.13
C GLU A 12 -13.81 5.80 1.61
N LEU A 13 -13.96 4.64 0.95
CA LEU A 13 -13.92 4.53 -0.52
C LEU A 13 -14.95 5.43 -1.23
N ARG A 14 -16.11 5.67 -0.59
CA ARG A 14 -17.19 6.51 -1.15
C ARG A 14 -16.85 7.99 -1.14
N LEU A 15 -15.91 8.40 -0.29
CA LEU A 15 -15.47 9.79 -0.14
C LEU A 15 -14.19 10.08 -0.92
N LEU A 16 -13.56 9.06 -1.51
CA LEU A 16 -12.39 9.25 -2.37
C LEU A 16 -12.78 10.08 -3.60
N PRO A 17 -11.94 11.02 -4.03
CA PRO A 17 -12.22 11.79 -5.23
C PRO A 17 -12.25 10.88 -6.44
N GLY A 18 -13.04 11.25 -7.45
CA GLY A 18 -13.16 10.47 -8.68
C GLY A 18 -11.84 10.32 -9.45
N SER A 19 -10.85 11.18 -9.20
CA SER A 19 -9.49 11.05 -9.71
C SER A 19 -8.69 9.92 -9.07
N SER A 20 -9.11 9.40 -7.91
CA SER A 20 -8.47 8.27 -7.24
C SER A 20 -9.23 6.96 -7.46
N LEU A 21 -10.56 7.01 -7.35
CA LEU A 21 -11.42 5.84 -7.44
C LEU A 21 -12.83 6.24 -7.85
N ARG A 22 -13.47 5.49 -8.75
CA ARG A 22 -14.90 5.62 -9.04
C ARG A 22 -15.61 4.29 -8.86
N LEU A 23 -16.68 4.33 -8.07
CA LEU A 23 -17.59 3.22 -7.88
C LEU A 23 -18.81 3.42 -8.79
N ARG A 24 -19.04 2.52 -9.76
CA ARG A 24 -20.19 2.58 -10.67
C ARG A 24 -20.90 1.23 -10.70
N GLY A 25 -21.91 1.09 -9.84
CA GLY A 25 -22.64 -0.18 -9.71
C GLY A 25 -21.72 -1.30 -9.23
N ARG A 26 -21.52 -2.32 -10.06
CA ARG A 26 -20.60 -3.45 -9.79
C ARG A 26 -19.27 -3.34 -10.54
N CYS A 27 -18.88 -2.11 -10.88
CA CYS A 27 -17.63 -1.80 -11.54
C CYS A 27 -16.85 -0.77 -10.71
N VAL A 28 -15.55 -0.96 -10.61
CA VAL A 28 -14.61 -0.05 -9.98
C VAL A 28 -13.63 0.44 -11.04
N SER A 29 -13.48 1.76 -11.18
CA SER A 29 -12.48 2.37 -12.04
C SER A 29 -11.39 3.03 -11.18
N ILE A 30 -10.14 2.69 -11.45
CA ILE A 30 -8.95 3.24 -10.79
C ILE A 30 -8.09 3.89 -11.87
N PRO A 31 -7.96 5.22 -11.88
CA PRO A 31 -7.06 5.89 -12.81
C PRO A 31 -5.59 5.53 -12.53
N ALA A 32 -4.81 5.33 -13.58
CA ALA A 32 -3.40 4.97 -13.50
C ALA A 32 -2.61 5.62 -14.63
N SER A 33 -1.38 6.00 -14.33
CA SER A 33 -0.48 6.71 -15.22
C SER A 33 0.83 5.96 -15.35
N TYR A 34 1.38 5.89 -16.55
CA TYR A 34 2.71 5.40 -16.84
C TYR A 34 3.64 6.56 -17.20
N ARG A 35 4.89 6.48 -16.74
CA ARG A 35 5.99 7.31 -17.25
C ARG A 35 7.26 6.48 -17.39
N ALA A 36 8.03 6.78 -18.44
CA ALA A 36 9.39 6.24 -18.62
C ALA A 36 10.36 6.74 -17.52
N THR A 37 10.06 7.90 -16.92
CA THR A 37 10.81 8.46 -15.79
C THR A 37 9.90 9.32 -14.93
N TRP A 38 9.83 9.03 -13.63
CA TRP A 38 9.09 9.84 -12.67
C TRP A 38 9.97 10.93 -12.02
N PRO A 39 9.46 12.15 -11.81
CA PRO A 39 10.19 13.23 -11.14
C PRO A 39 10.11 13.11 -9.60
N ASP A 40 10.23 11.89 -9.08
CA ASP A 40 10.10 11.55 -7.64
C ASP A 40 11.46 11.36 -6.95
N GLY A 41 12.56 11.63 -7.66
CA GLY A 41 13.93 11.45 -7.15
C GLY A 41 14.48 10.03 -7.32
N PHE A 42 13.62 9.04 -7.54
CA PHE A 42 14.04 7.67 -7.89
C PHE A 42 14.24 7.52 -9.40
N GLY A 43 13.49 8.28 -10.21
CA GLY A 43 13.57 8.19 -11.67
C GLY A 43 13.10 6.84 -12.22
N ALA A 44 12.37 6.07 -11.40
CA ALA A 44 11.91 4.75 -11.77
C ALA A 44 10.96 4.83 -12.98
N ARG A 45 11.02 3.83 -13.84
CA ARG A 45 10.07 3.63 -14.94
C ARG A 45 8.88 2.82 -14.40
N GLY A 46 7.67 3.14 -14.85
CA GLY A 46 6.52 2.27 -14.62
C GLY A 46 5.22 3.01 -14.37
N TRP A 47 4.25 2.25 -13.87
CA TRP A 47 2.91 2.67 -13.55
C TRP A 47 2.81 3.16 -12.10
N LYS A 48 1.97 4.17 -11.88
CA LYS A 48 1.45 4.57 -10.57
C LYS A 48 -0.07 4.67 -10.64
N LEU A 49 -0.74 4.40 -9.53
CA LEU A 49 -2.14 4.77 -9.39
C LEU A 49 -2.22 6.29 -9.25
N ASP A 50 -3.19 6.93 -9.88
CA ASP A 50 -3.29 8.39 -9.83
C ASP A 50 -3.55 8.93 -8.40
N ALA A 51 -4.08 8.06 -7.53
CA ALA A 51 -4.24 8.33 -6.11
C ALA A 51 -2.91 8.55 -5.35
N ASN A 52 -1.78 8.16 -5.95
CA ASN A 52 -0.46 8.06 -5.34
C ASN A 52 0.58 8.97 -6.02
N LEU A 53 0.20 9.79 -7.01
CA LEU A 53 1.16 10.57 -7.82
C LEU A 53 1.99 11.56 -7.00
N ASP A 54 1.38 12.14 -5.98
CA ASP A 54 1.99 13.15 -5.11
C ASP A 54 2.62 12.52 -3.85
N ASP A 55 2.59 11.20 -3.71
CA ASP A 55 3.16 10.50 -2.55
C ASP A 55 4.63 10.12 -2.82
N PRO A 56 5.60 10.74 -2.12
CA PRO A 56 7.01 10.50 -2.36
C PRO A 56 7.48 9.11 -1.89
N GLU A 57 6.71 8.44 -1.02
CA GLU A 57 7.04 7.11 -0.51
C GLU A 57 6.63 6.00 -1.47
N ILE A 58 5.88 6.32 -2.53
CA ILE A 58 5.35 5.34 -3.49
C ILE A 58 6.11 5.44 -4.79
N ILE A 59 6.81 4.36 -5.11
CA ILE A 59 7.59 4.23 -6.34
C ILE A 59 6.73 3.71 -7.50
N ALA A 60 7.16 4.01 -8.71
CA ALA A 60 6.54 3.44 -9.90
C ALA A 60 6.86 1.95 -10.03
N ALA A 61 5.94 1.19 -10.60
CA ALA A 61 6.06 -0.25 -10.73
C ALA A 61 5.80 -0.74 -12.16
N THR A 62 6.60 -1.69 -12.62
CA THR A 62 6.28 -2.53 -13.78
C THR A 62 5.45 -3.73 -13.32
N SER A 63 5.13 -4.61 -14.27
CA SER A 63 4.58 -5.94 -14.03
C SER A 63 5.56 -6.87 -13.32
N ASP A 64 6.85 -6.51 -13.22
CA ASP A 64 7.82 -7.31 -12.48
C ASP A 64 7.39 -7.45 -11.02
N ALA A 65 7.13 -8.69 -10.63
CA ALA A 65 6.96 -9.05 -9.23
C ALA A 65 8.35 -9.14 -8.60
N SER A 66 8.61 -8.38 -7.54
CA SER A 66 9.87 -8.42 -6.82
C SER A 66 10.01 -9.76 -6.07
N GLY A 67 10.76 -10.71 -6.66
CA GLY A 67 11.19 -11.93 -5.97
C GLY A 67 10.06 -12.89 -5.55
N THR A 68 9.94 -13.12 -4.24
CA THR A 68 9.26 -14.27 -3.62
C THR A 68 7.72 -14.24 -3.71
N ILE A 69 7.11 -13.07 -3.87
CA ILE A 69 5.65 -12.90 -3.95
C ILE A 69 5.28 -12.54 -5.39
N PRO A 70 4.46 -13.34 -6.10
CA PRO A 70 4.11 -13.08 -7.51
C PRO A 70 3.04 -11.99 -7.64
N THR A 71 3.31 -10.79 -7.11
CA THR A 71 2.48 -9.59 -7.26
C THR A 71 3.40 -8.40 -7.50
N SER A 72 3.04 -7.54 -8.44
CA SER A 72 3.71 -6.24 -8.55
C SER A 72 3.24 -5.29 -7.45
N VAL A 73 4.04 -4.25 -7.21
CA VAL A 73 3.70 -3.14 -6.29
C VAL A 73 2.40 -2.45 -6.72
N LEU A 74 2.17 -2.21 -8.02
CA LEU A 74 0.91 -1.60 -8.48
C LEU A 74 -0.33 -2.44 -8.12
N VAL A 75 -0.23 -3.76 -8.24
CA VAL A 75 -1.34 -4.67 -7.89
C VAL A 75 -1.57 -4.67 -6.37
N HIS A 76 -0.49 -4.60 -5.60
CA HIS A 76 -0.54 -4.46 -4.14
C HIS A 76 -1.21 -3.14 -3.73
N ASP A 77 -0.77 -2.01 -4.27
CA ASP A 77 -1.37 -0.70 -4.02
C ASP A 77 -2.85 -0.68 -4.34
N ALA A 78 -3.25 -1.30 -5.46
CA ALA A 78 -4.64 -1.34 -5.86
C ALA A 78 -5.48 -2.20 -4.91
N LEU A 79 -5.08 -3.46 -4.66
CA LEU A 79 -5.94 -4.42 -3.96
C LEU A 79 -5.83 -4.35 -2.44
N ASP A 80 -4.62 -4.14 -1.94
CA ASP A 80 -4.28 -4.33 -0.55
C ASP A 80 -4.23 -3.00 0.21
N HIS A 81 -3.97 -1.87 -0.47
CA HIS A 81 -4.20 -0.52 0.06
C HIS A 81 -5.55 0.06 -0.38
N LEU A 82 -5.67 0.44 -1.66
CA LEU A 82 -6.75 1.30 -2.15
C LEU A 82 -8.12 0.65 -1.96
N LEU A 83 -8.33 -0.58 -2.44
CA LEU A 83 -9.63 -1.27 -2.28
C LEU A 83 -9.91 -1.73 -0.84
N CYS A 84 -8.89 -1.79 0.00
CA CYS A 84 -9.06 -2.02 1.44
C CYS A 84 -9.36 -0.72 2.21
N GLY A 85 -9.26 0.44 1.55
CA GLY A 85 -9.51 1.74 2.17
C GLY A 85 -8.42 2.13 3.16
N PHE A 86 -7.17 1.75 2.88
CA PHE A 86 -6.01 2.20 3.64
C PHE A 86 -5.36 3.41 2.97
N ALA A 87 -4.60 4.18 3.76
CA ALA A 87 -3.67 5.15 3.22
C ALA A 87 -2.65 4.43 2.32
N PRO A 88 -2.16 5.09 1.26
CA PRO A 88 -1.31 4.46 0.26
C PRO A 88 0.13 4.35 0.77
N SER A 89 0.51 5.16 1.76
CA SER A 89 1.81 5.10 2.44
C SER A 89 1.65 5.18 3.96
N GLY A 90 2.77 4.92 4.66
CA GLY A 90 2.89 4.97 6.11
C GLY A 90 2.92 3.59 6.75
N HIS A 91 3.79 3.41 7.75
CA HIS A 91 4.13 2.09 8.32
C HIS A 91 2.92 1.34 8.87
N ARG A 92 1.94 2.07 9.45
CA ARG A 92 0.69 1.46 9.92
C ARG A 92 -0.16 0.96 8.77
N ALA A 93 -0.29 1.76 7.71
CA ALA A 93 -1.06 1.40 6.53
C ALA A 93 -0.41 0.21 5.81
N GLU A 94 0.93 0.23 5.68
CA GLU A 94 1.73 -0.85 5.12
C GLU A 94 1.56 -2.15 5.91
N ALA A 95 1.65 -2.10 7.24
CA ALA A 95 1.42 -3.28 8.08
C ALA A 95 0.02 -3.91 7.85
N MET A 96 -0.99 -3.07 7.65
CA MET A 96 -2.37 -3.47 7.29
C MET A 96 -2.46 -4.08 5.89
N ALA A 97 -1.83 -3.45 4.90
CA ALA A 97 -1.83 -3.92 3.52
C ALA A 97 -1.06 -5.23 3.35
N LEU A 98 0.10 -5.39 3.99
CA LEU A 98 0.88 -6.64 3.99
C LEU A 98 0.10 -7.83 4.56
N GLU A 99 -0.73 -7.61 5.60
CA GLU A 99 -1.65 -8.66 6.09
C GLU A 99 -2.72 -9.01 5.04
N GLN A 100 -3.22 -8.03 4.28
CA GLN A 100 -4.18 -8.28 3.20
C GLN A 100 -3.53 -9.03 2.03
N LEU A 101 -2.29 -8.66 1.69
CA LEU A 101 -1.45 -9.31 0.69
C LEU A 101 -1.19 -10.77 1.08
N ALA A 102 -0.68 -11.01 2.30
CA ALA A 102 -0.42 -12.34 2.84
C ALA A 102 -1.65 -13.24 2.76
N ARG A 103 -2.83 -12.73 3.12
CA ARG A 103 -4.09 -13.49 2.99
C ARG A 103 -4.50 -13.77 1.55
N ARG A 104 -4.07 -12.94 0.59
CA ARG A 104 -4.40 -13.07 -0.82
C ARG A 104 -3.45 -14.04 -1.53
N THR A 105 -2.17 -14.04 -1.18
CA THR A 105 -1.09 -14.77 -1.87
C THR A 105 -0.60 -15.99 -1.10
N GLY A 106 -0.87 -16.07 0.20
CA GLY A 106 -0.30 -17.08 1.09
C GLY A 106 1.14 -16.77 1.52
N SER A 107 1.64 -15.56 1.27
CA SER A 107 2.98 -15.14 1.72
C SER A 107 3.05 -14.92 3.23
N ASP A 108 4.27 -14.98 3.78
CA ASP A 108 4.57 -14.57 5.15
C ASP A 108 5.02 -13.10 5.14
N PRO A 109 4.32 -12.17 5.83
CA PRO A 109 4.70 -10.75 5.89
C PRO A 109 5.80 -10.47 6.93
N THR A 110 6.20 -11.46 7.73
CA THR A 110 7.19 -11.29 8.80
C THR A 110 8.55 -10.75 8.31
N PRO A 111 9.10 -11.19 7.17
CA PRO A 111 10.33 -10.62 6.62
C PRO A 111 10.21 -9.13 6.30
N ASP A 112 9.11 -8.70 5.70
CA ASP A 112 8.85 -7.29 5.35
C ASP A 112 8.73 -6.43 6.61
N TYR A 113 8.01 -6.91 7.64
CA TYR A 113 7.95 -6.26 8.95
C TYR A 113 9.33 -6.10 9.58
N ARG A 114 10.17 -7.13 9.50
CA ARG A 114 11.52 -7.08 10.06
C ARG A 114 12.42 -6.10 9.31
N GLN A 115 12.27 -6.03 7.99
CA GLN A 115 12.99 -5.08 7.16
C GLN A 115 12.62 -3.65 7.54
N MET A 116 11.33 -3.27 7.52
CA MET A 116 10.87 -1.95 7.95
C MET A 116 11.33 -1.61 9.38
N ALA A 117 11.28 -2.58 10.30
CA ALA A 117 11.75 -2.36 11.66
C ALA A 117 13.24 -1.98 11.69
N ARG A 118 14.08 -2.68 10.95
CA ARG A 118 15.54 -2.49 10.96
C ARG A 118 15.99 -1.28 10.17
N GLU A 119 15.42 -1.05 9.00
CA GLU A 119 15.85 -0.01 8.06
C GLU A 119 15.30 1.36 8.51
N ASP A 120 14.03 1.42 8.92
CA ASP A 120 13.35 2.69 9.17
C ASP A 120 13.17 2.92 10.68
N LEU A 121 12.45 2.01 11.35
CA LEU A 121 11.98 2.28 12.71
C LEU A 121 13.15 2.37 13.72
N LEU A 122 14.17 1.52 13.58
CA LEU A 122 15.37 1.56 14.43
C LEU A 122 16.20 2.85 14.27
N THR A 123 16.05 3.55 13.16
CA THR A 123 16.73 4.85 12.93
C THR A 123 15.87 6.05 13.36
N GLY A 124 14.67 5.78 13.88
CA GLY A 124 13.69 6.78 14.28
C GLY A 124 12.91 7.35 13.09
N GLN A 125 12.91 6.67 11.93
CA GLN A 125 12.11 7.05 10.78
C GLN A 125 10.76 6.34 10.84
N VAL A 126 9.68 7.12 10.89
CA VAL A 126 8.32 6.60 10.82
C VAL A 126 7.46 7.54 9.99
N VAL A 127 6.79 6.96 8.99
CA VAL A 127 5.89 7.67 8.08
C VAL A 127 4.43 7.55 8.57
N GLY A 128 3.74 8.69 8.59
CA GLY A 128 2.28 8.80 8.80
C GLY A 128 1.83 9.11 10.23
N GLU A 129 2.62 8.80 11.24
CA GLU A 129 2.35 9.17 12.64
C GLU A 129 3.66 9.21 13.47
N PRO A 130 3.71 9.91 14.62
CA PRO A 130 4.88 9.87 15.51
C PRO A 130 5.17 8.46 16.05
N LEU A 131 6.44 8.14 16.25
CA LEU A 131 6.90 6.81 16.66
C LEU A 131 6.30 6.41 18.00
N TYR A 132 6.22 7.37 18.94
CA TYR A 132 5.58 7.17 20.24
C TYR A 132 4.14 6.65 20.12
N ARG A 133 3.38 7.11 19.13
CA ARG A 133 2.02 6.62 18.85
C ARG A 133 2.05 5.26 18.15
N PHE A 134 2.96 5.08 17.20
CA PHE A 134 3.11 3.85 16.41
C PHE A 134 3.40 2.63 17.29
N ILE A 135 4.38 2.72 18.20
CA ILE A 135 4.95 1.58 18.97
C ILE A 135 3.96 0.86 19.89
N GLY A 136 2.80 1.45 20.18
CA GLY A 136 1.77 0.80 21.00
C GLY A 136 1.99 0.95 22.50
N ALA A 137 1.05 0.45 23.31
CA ALA A 137 1.08 0.66 24.76
C ALA A 137 2.22 -0.14 25.43
N GLU A 138 2.47 -1.35 24.93
CA GLU A 138 3.43 -2.31 25.46
C GLU A 138 4.85 -1.73 25.47
N LEU A 139 5.30 -1.15 24.35
CA LEU A 139 6.60 -0.48 24.27
C LEU A 139 6.60 0.88 24.97
N ARG A 140 5.48 1.62 24.97
CA ARG A 140 5.36 2.87 25.73
C ARG A 140 5.54 2.68 27.23
N HIS A 141 5.13 1.54 27.79
CA HIS A 141 5.36 1.23 29.21
C HIS A 141 6.85 1.05 29.56
N GLN A 142 7.73 0.90 28.57
CA GLN A 142 9.18 0.91 28.77
C GLN A 142 9.77 2.33 28.83
N LEU A 143 8.98 3.36 28.57
CA LEU A 143 9.42 4.74 28.50
C LEU A 143 8.86 5.55 29.69
N PRO A 144 9.54 6.63 30.11
CA PRO A 144 8.95 7.56 31.07
C PRO A 144 7.70 8.24 30.47
N THR A 145 6.81 8.73 31.33
CA THR A 145 5.57 9.39 30.88
C THR A 145 5.82 10.66 30.06
N THR A 146 6.98 11.29 30.21
CA THR A 146 7.41 12.47 29.43
C THR A 146 7.84 12.13 28.01
N ALA A 147 7.98 10.85 27.66
CA ALA A 147 8.42 10.44 26.33
C ALA A 147 7.40 10.73 25.21
N ALA A 148 6.17 11.11 25.56
CA ALA A 148 5.18 11.56 24.59
C ALA A 148 5.60 12.83 23.83
N ASP A 149 6.48 13.65 24.42
CA ASP A 149 6.98 14.91 23.85
C ASP A 149 8.38 14.75 23.23
N TRP A 150 8.93 13.54 23.20
CA TRP A 150 10.25 13.27 22.62
C TRP A 150 10.16 13.14 21.10
N ASP A 151 11.26 13.47 20.41
CA ASP A 151 11.40 13.10 19.01
C ASP A 151 11.57 11.59 18.83
N ASP A 152 11.27 11.10 17.63
CA ASP A 152 11.25 9.66 17.31
C ASP A 152 12.63 9.01 17.52
N ARG A 153 13.72 9.75 17.30
CA ARG A 153 15.08 9.26 17.52
C ARG A 153 15.37 9.03 19.00
N SER A 154 14.89 9.92 19.86
CA SER A 154 15.03 9.82 21.31
C SER A 154 14.19 8.66 21.86
N VAL A 155 12.96 8.49 21.33
CA VAL A 155 12.10 7.34 21.64
C VAL A 155 12.80 6.02 21.31
N VAL A 156 13.32 5.87 20.08
CA VAL A 156 13.94 4.60 19.67
C VAL A 156 15.24 4.33 20.41
N ASN A 157 16.09 5.34 20.64
CA ASN A 157 17.34 5.16 21.39
C ASN A 157 17.09 4.67 22.82
N ALA A 158 16.09 5.24 23.51
CA ALA A 158 15.73 4.80 24.84
C ALA A 158 15.19 3.35 24.86
N LEU A 159 14.43 2.95 23.85
CA LEU A 159 13.98 1.56 23.72
C LEU A 159 15.14 0.61 23.43
N ARG A 160 16.08 1.00 22.56
CA ARG A 160 17.29 0.23 22.23
C ARG A 160 18.18 0.03 23.45
N GLU A 161 18.41 1.07 24.24
CA GLU A 161 19.19 0.99 25.49
C GLU A 161 18.57 0.01 26.50
N ARG A 162 17.23 -0.07 26.55
CA ARG A 162 16.51 -0.93 27.50
C ARG A 162 16.37 -2.38 27.06
N LEU A 163 16.15 -2.61 25.77
CA LEU A 163 15.78 -3.93 25.24
C LEU A 163 16.92 -4.58 24.45
N GLY A 164 17.82 -3.78 23.87
CA GLY A 164 18.70 -4.21 22.79
C GLY A 164 17.99 -4.26 21.43
N ASP A 165 18.77 -4.19 20.36
CA ASP A 165 18.25 -4.03 18.99
C ASP A 165 17.37 -5.22 18.55
N GLU A 166 17.83 -6.46 18.72
CA GLU A 166 17.06 -7.64 18.26
C GLU A 166 15.74 -7.81 19.01
N ALA A 167 15.73 -7.61 20.34
CA ALA A 167 14.49 -7.71 21.11
C ALA A 167 13.51 -6.59 20.74
N LEU A 168 14.00 -5.39 20.46
CA LEU A 168 13.16 -4.30 19.96
C LEU A 168 12.58 -4.62 18.58
N VAL A 169 13.37 -5.18 17.66
CA VAL A 169 12.89 -5.62 16.35
C VAL A 169 11.77 -6.65 16.48
N GLU A 170 11.92 -7.67 17.33
CA GLU A 170 10.84 -8.65 17.55
C GLU A 170 9.55 -8.00 18.07
N GLN A 171 9.65 -7.07 19.01
CA GLN A 171 8.49 -6.34 19.54
C GLN A 171 7.82 -5.46 18.48
N LEU A 172 8.61 -4.80 17.61
CA LEU A 172 8.10 -4.01 16.50
C LEU A 172 7.42 -4.89 15.43
N VAL A 173 7.99 -6.06 15.13
CA VAL A 173 7.38 -7.05 14.24
C VAL A 173 6.05 -7.53 14.80
N GLN A 174 5.98 -7.88 16.09
CA GLN A 174 4.73 -8.25 16.75
C GLN A 174 3.70 -7.11 16.72
N ARG A 175 4.16 -5.88 16.95
CA ARG A 175 3.32 -4.69 16.86
C ARG A 175 2.73 -4.53 15.46
N MET A 176 3.54 -4.63 14.40
CA MET A 176 3.08 -4.53 13.01
C MET A 176 2.12 -5.66 12.65
N ALA A 177 2.39 -6.91 13.05
CA ALA A 177 1.44 -8.00 12.86
C ALA A 177 0.09 -7.73 13.56
N GLY A 178 0.12 -7.17 14.78
CA GLY A 178 -1.09 -6.76 15.48
C GLY A 178 -1.86 -5.64 14.76
N LEU A 179 -1.15 -4.66 14.20
CA LEU A 179 -1.74 -3.61 13.35
C LEU A 179 -2.36 -4.19 12.08
N GLY A 180 -1.66 -5.14 11.45
CA GLY A 180 -2.12 -5.92 10.31
C GLY A 180 -3.49 -6.53 10.57
N HIS A 181 -3.58 -7.30 11.65
CA HIS A 181 -4.82 -7.94 12.08
C HIS A 181 -5.94 -6.92 12.37
N ALA A 182 -5.61 -5.82 13.04
CA ALA A 182 -6.57 -4.77 13.41
C ALA A 182 -7.16 -4.04 12.19
N GLY A 183 -6.46 -3.99 11.06
CA GLY A 183 -6.97 -3.39 9.81
C GLY A 183 -8.05 -4.22 9.10
N ARG A 184 -8.17 -5.52 9.42
CA ARG A 184 -9.04 -6.45 8.71
C ARG A 184 -10.53 -6.08 8.71
N PRO A 185 -11.15 -5.67 9.82
CA PRO A 185 -12.56 -5.27 9.80
C PRO A 185 -12.83 -4.13 8.82
N HIS A 186 -11.93 -3.14 8.74
CA HIS A 186 -12.04 -2.04 7.79
C HIS A 186 -11.91 -2.52 6.35
N ALA A 187 -10.90 -3.35 6.04
CA ALA A 187 -10.76 -3.94 4.71
C ALA A 187 -12.05 -4.68 4.28
N LEU A 188 -12.63 -5.49 5.15
CA LEU A 188 -13.88 -6.20 4.85
C LEU A 188 -15.04 -5.26 4.55
N LEU A 189 -15.15 -4.14 5.27
CA LEU A 189 -16.17 -3.12 5.01
C LEU A 189 -15.93 -2.42 3.67
N SER A 190 -14.69 -2.01 3.39
CA SER A 190 -14.29 -1.41 2.11
C SER A 190 -14.60 -2.33 0.92
N TRP A 191 -14.30 -3.63 1.03
CA TRP A 191 -14.64 -4.61 0.01
C TRP A 191 -16.14 -4.80 -0.20
N ARG A 192 -16.96 -4.69 0.84
CA ARG A 192 -18.43 -4.71 0.67
C ARG A 192 -18.92 -3.53 -0.15
N VAL A 193 -18.27 -2.37 0.00
CA VAL A 193 -18.62 -1.15 -0.74
C VAL A 193 -18.33 -1.30 -2.24
N THR A 194 -17.29 -2.05 -2.63
CA THR A 194 -17.00 -2.32 -4.06
C THR A 194 -18.02 -3.27 -4.71
N GLY A 195 -18.75 -4.04 -3.90
CA GLY A 195 -19.66 -5.08 -4.37
C GLY A 195 -18.97 -6.36 -4.84
N PHE A 196 -17.64 -6.45 -4.72
CA PHE A 196 -16.88 -7.67 -5.02
C PHE A 196 -16.86 -8.63 -3.82
N ALA A 197 -16.82 -9.93 -4.12
CA ALA A 197 -16.66 -10.94 -3.09
C ALA A 197 -15.22 -10.93 -2.56
N TYR A 198 -15.03 -10.67 -1.27
CA TYR A 198 -13.71 -10.65 -0.61
C TYR A 198 -12.93 -11.98 -0.77
N ALA A 199 -13.64 -13.10 -0.92
CA ALA A 199 -13.02 -14.40 -1.17
C ALA A 199 -12.35 -14.52 -2.56
N ARG A 200 -12.68 -13.64 -3.51
CA ARG A 200 -12.13 -13.66 -4.88
C ARG A 200 -10.88 -12.82 -5.06
N ARG A 201 -10.30 -12.27 -3.97
CA ARG A 201 -9.12 -11.38 -4.03
C ARG A 201 -7.92 -12.03 -4.73
N THR A 202 -7.67 -13.32 -4.49
CA THR A 202 -6.57 -14.05 -5.13
C THR A 202 -6.76 -14.09 -6.65
N GLU A 203 -7.94 -14.50 -7.11
CA GLU A 203 -8.28 -14.55 -8.54
C GLU A 203 -8.18 -13.17 -9.19
N LEU A 204 -8.69 -12.14 -8.51
CA LEU A 204 -8.63 -10.77 -9.01
C LEU A 204 -7.20 -10.25 -9.09
N GLY A 205 -6.35 -10.56 -8.10
CA GLY A 205 -4.93 -10.21 -8.12
C GLY A 205 -4.21 -10.81 -9.33
N LEU A 206 -4.46 -12.09 -9.62
CA LEU A 206 -3.88 -12.73 -10.81
C LEU A 206 -4.37 -12.09 -12.12
N ARG A 207 -5.64 -11.69 -12.20
CA ARG A 207 -6.15 -10.97 -13.37
C ARG A 207 -5.50 -9.60 -13.51
N LEU A 208 -5.41 -8.82 -12.44
CA LEU A 208 -4.74 -7.51 -12.48
C LEU A 208 -3.26 -7.62 -12.82
N GLN A 209 -2.57 -8.65 -12.33
CA GLN A 209 -1.19 -8.92 -12.69
C GLN A 209 -1.03 -9.17 -14.20
N ARG A 210 -1.88 -10.03 -14.79
CA ARG A 210 -1.90 -10.26 -16.25
C ARG A 210 -2.27 -9.02 -17.05
N LEU A 211 -3.19 -8.20 -16.53
CA LEU A 211 -3.52 -6.94 -17.17
C LEU A 211 -2.31 -6.01 -17.20
N LEU A 212 -1.57 -5.92 -16.10
CA LEU A 212 -0.36 -5.10 -16.01
C LEU A 212 0.75 -5.59 -16.95
N GLU A 213 0.93 -6.91 -17.09
CA GLU A 213 1.83 -7.49 -18.09
C GLU A 213 1.47 -7.05 -19.52
N GLN A 214 0.17 -7.01 -19.85
CA GLN A 214 -0.29 -6.50 -21.16
C GLN A 214 -0.09 -4.99 -21.30
N MET A 215 -0.30 -4.22 -20.23
CA MET A 215 -0.08 -2.78 -20.20
C MET A 215 1.39 -2.44 -20.46
N ASP A 216 2.31 -3.14 -19.81
CA ASP A 216 3.75 -2.99 -20.04
C ASP A 216 4.15 -3.38 -21.46
N ALA A 217 3.70 -4.55 -21.93
CA ALA A 217 4.00 -5.02 -23.29
C ALA A 217 3.52 -4.02 -24.35
N TRP A 218 2.35 -3.39 -24.14
CA TRP A 218 1.84 -2.35 -25.03
C TRP A 218 2.72 -1.09 -25.01
N VAL A 219 3.05 -0.57 -23.83
CA VAL A 219 3.91 0.60 -23.68
C VAL A 219 5.28 0.39 -24.32
N ASP A 220 5.90 -0.77 -24.09
CA ASP A 220 7.20 -1.12 -24.66
C ASP A 220 7.10 -1.28 -26.20
N ALA A 221 6.05 -1.92 -26.72
CA ALA A 221 5.86 -2.12 -28.16
C ALA A 221 5.65 -0.80 -28.93
N GLU A 222 4.90 0.14 -28.35
CA GLU A 222 4.63 1.45 -28.94
C GLU A 222 5.70 2.50 -28.60
N GLY A 223 6.69 2.15 -27.76
CA GLY A 223 7.77 3.05 -27.35
C GLY A 223 7.27 4.29 -26.60
N LEU A 224 6.21 4.15 -25.80
CA LEU A 224 5.58 5.29 -25.12
C LEU A 224 6.45 5.80 -23.99
N THR A 225 6.62 7.13 -23.92
CA THR A 225 7.31 7.80 -22.80
C THR A 225 6.36 8.15 -21.67
N GLU A 226 5.08 8.35 -21.98
CA GLU A 226 4.01 8.62 -21.04
C GLU A 226 2.68 8.13 -21.60
N THR A 227 1.80 7.66 -20.71
CA THR A 227 0.40 7.39 -21.05
C THR A 227 -0.43 7.32 -19.77
N ALA A 228 -1.74 7.42 -19.90
CA ALA A 228 -2.68 7.34 -18.80
C ALA A 228 -3.95 6.60 -19.24
N GLY A 229 -4.72 6.16 -18.26
CA GLY A 229 -6.01 5.54 -18.50
C GLY A 229 -6.65 5.03 -17.21
N GLU A 230 -7.59 4.12 -17.37
CA GLU A 230 -8.34 3.57 -16.25
C GLU A 230 -8.24 2.05 -16.20
N ILE A 231 -7.81 1.52 -15.05
CA ILE A 231 -8.04 0.13 -14.69
C ILE A 231 -9.49 -0.02 -14.25
N ARG A 232 -10.24 -0.84 -14.97
CA ARG A 232 -11.65 -1.16 -14.70
C ARG A 232 -11.76 -2.60 -14.20
N ILE A 233 -12.30 -2.76 -13.01
CA ILE A 233 -12.57 -4.05 -12.38
C ILE A 233 -14.07 -4.25 -12.38
N GLY A 234 -14.56 -5.34 -12.97
CA GLY A 234 -15.98 -5.67 -13.00
C GLY A 234 -16.24 -7.15 -12.73
N GLN A 235 -17.51 -7.58 -12.83
CA GLN A 235 -17.86 -8.99 -12.62
C GLN A 235 -17.27 -9.94 -13.68
N GLY A 236 -17.09 -9.44 -14.91
CA GLY A 236 -16.59 -10.21 -16.06
C GLY A 236 -15.07 -10.33 -16.14
N GLY A 237 -14.33 -9.38 -15.55
CA GLY A 237 -12.88 -9.33 -15.69
C GLY A 237 -12.29 -7.98 -15.34
N CYS A 238 -11.01 -7.83 -15.69
CA CYS A 238 -10.28 -6.57 -15.56
C CYS A 238 -9.99 -6.03 -16.95
N ALA A 239 -10.00 -4.70 -17.08
CA ALA A 239 -9.64 -4.05 -18.33
C ALA A 239 -8.82 -2.79 -18.06
N PHE A 240 -7.90 -2.45 -18.95
CA PHE A 240 -7.28 -1.14 -18.99
C PHE A 240 -7.83 -0.39 -20.19
N VAL A 241 -8.30 0.83 -19.97
CA VAL A 241 -8.79 1.71 -21.03
C VAL A 241 -7.86 2.90 -21.09
N ALA A 242 -6.95 2.89 -22.05
CA ALA A 242 -6.05 4.01 -22.30
C ALA A 242 -6.86 5.26 -22.71
N ASP A 243 -6.44 6.44 -22.25
CA ASP A 243 -7.02 7.71 -22.70
C ASP A 243 -6.77 7.91 -24.20
N GLN A 244 -5.59 7.50 -24.66
CA GLN A 244 -5.21 7.43 -26.06
C GLN A 244 -4.56 6.08 -26.33
N GLY A 245 -5.30 5.15 -26.94
CA GLY A 245 -4.76 3.84 -27.28
C GLY A 245 -5.78 2.70 -27.15
N PRO A 246 -5.30 1.48 -26.87
CA PRO A 246 -6.12 0.29 -26.87
C PRO A 246 -6.97 0.17 -25.60
N ARG A 247 -7.94 -0.74 -25.71
CA ARG A 247 -8.60 -1.36 -24.57
C ARG A 247 -8.02 -2.77 -24.40
N LEU A 248 -7.38 -3.02 -23.26
CA LEU A 248 -6.80 -4.32 -22.88
C LEU A 248 -7.75 -5.03 -21.91
N GLU A 249 -7.93 -6.36 -22.01
CA GLU A 249 -8.90 -7.11 -21.18
C GLU A 249 -8.38 -8.50 -20.78
N VAL A 250 -8.75 -8.95 -19.57
CA VAL A 250 -8.41 -10.26 -18.96
C VAL A 250 -9.48 -10.83 -18.03
#